data_AF-A0AAF5CZP9-F1
#
_entry.id   AF-A0AAF5CZP9-F1
#
_cell.length_a   1.000
_cell.length_b   1.000
_cell.length_c   1.000
_cell.angle_alpha   90.00
_cell.angle_beta   90.00
_cell.angle_gamma   90.00
#
_symmetry.space_group_name_H-M   'P 1'
#
loop_
_entity.id
_entity.type
_entity.pdbx_description
1 polymer ?
#
loop_
_entity_poly.entity_id
_entity_poly.type
_entity_poly.pdbx_seq_one_letter_code
_entity_poly.pdbx_strand_id
1 'polypeptide(L)'
;MIFSKLVENDDNRFTSQKNGNYYIWKTVRDVHLWKKNKEYFNFKCIGRDIFGDDEEIKNSDDEINNTDHIGDSSIKTEQNCLETFAGEVKDSMLATLQSSDPFDRGNISSLILEINSSKMVHNVHMDGVCLTVMTTLLQIEENITWKRLNDLLNGWKPIIKNYFNDNHSIKLILVAIEDIVKNNDALSKLMVKVIHMFYNEDILSEMVIIEWYEKLAEDHKLKVDAKVLYDWLCQDTEEEDDSDDEN
;
A
#
# COMPACT_ATOMS: atom_id res chain seq x y z
N MET A 1 -18.86 -2.79 -5.75
CA MET A 1 -20.18 -2.20 -6.12
C MET A 1 -20.35 -0.83 -5.46
N ILE A 2 -19.50 0.15 -5.80
CA ILE A 2 -19.44 1.47 -5.11
C ILE A 2 -19.78 2.66 -6.05
N PHE A 3 -19.85 2.48 -7.37
CA PHE A 3 -19.79 3.62 -8.29
C PHE A 3 -21.16 4.08 -8.82
N SER A 4 -22.10 4.38 -7.92
CA SER A 4 -23.38 5.02 -8.30
C SER A 4 -23.94 6.05 -7.32
N LYS A 5 -23.21 6.40 -6.26
CA LYS A 5 -23.59 7.54 -5.43
C LYS A 5 -22.88 8.79 -5.93
N LEU A 6 -23.64 9.88 -6.14
CA LEU A 6 -23.05 11.21 -6.14
C LEU A 6 -22.24 11.32 -4.84
N VAL A 7 -21.02 11.83 -4.93
CA VAL A 7 -20.29 12.28 -3.75
C VAL A 7 -21.09 13.46 -3.20
N GLU A 8 -21.99 13.17 -2.26
CA GLU A 8 -22.69 14.17 -1.48
C GLU A 8 -21.68 14.72 -0.47
N ASN A 9 -21.25 15.96 -0.71
CA ASN A 9 -20.53 16.87 0.19
C ASN A 9 -19.23 16.36 0.85
N ASP A 10 -18.14 17.09 0.60
CA ASP A 10 -16.87 17.14 1.35
C ASP A 10 -15.70 16.19 1.04
N ASP A 11 -15.74 15.32 0.01
CA ASP A 11 -14.49 14.71 -0.50
C ASP A 11 -14.03 15.33 -1.82
N ASN A 12 -13.33 16.48 -1.72
CA ASN A 12 -12.76 17.23 -2.85
C ASN A 12 -11.66 16.47 -3.62
N ARG A 13 -11.34 15.23 -3.25
CA ARG A 13 -10.23 14.47 -3.85
C ARG A 13 -10.63 13.75 -5.14
N PHE A 14 -11.92 13.46 -5.35
CA PHE A 14 -12.38 12.69 -6.49
C PHE A 14 -13.77 13.13 -6.98
N THR A 15 -13.93 13.30 -8.29
CA THR A 15 -15.26 13.43 -8.92
C THR A 15 -15.43 12.35 -9.98
N SER A 16 -16.64 11.80 -10.11
CA SER A 16 -16.97 10.91 -11.21
C SER A 16 -18.20 11.41 -11.96
N GLN A 17 -18.11 11.47 -13.29
CA GLN A 17 -19.19 11.90 -14.17
C GLN A 17 -19.40 10.87 -15.28
N LYS A 18 -20.63 10.40 -15.45
CA LYS A 18 -20.97 9.51 -16.57
C LYS A 18 -21.07 10.33 -17.86
N ASN A 19 -20.35 9.91 -18.91
CA ASN A 19 -20.40 10.49 -20.24
C ASN A 19 -20.66 9.38 -21.29
N GLY A 20 -21.92 9.19 -21.67
CA GLY A 20 -22.34 8.13 -22.59
C GLY A 20 -22.06 6.72 -22.04
N ASN A 21 -21.21 5.96 -22.75
CA ASN A 21 -20.75 4.62 -22.34
C ASN A 21 -19.51 4.66 -21.43
N TYR A 22 -19.05 5.85 -21.07
CA TYR A 22 -17.84 6.08 -20.30
C TYR A 22 -18.15 6.74 -18.94
N TYR A 23 -17.20 6.62 -18.03
CA TYR A 23 -17.17 7.28 -16.74
C TYR A 23 -15.85 8.06 -16.67
N ILE A 24 -15.95 9.38 -16.54
CA ILE A 24 -14.81 10.27 -16.36
C ILE A 24 -14.57 10.37 -14.85
N TRP A 25 -13.37 10.03 -14.42
CA TRP A 25 -12.92 10.14 -13.04
C TRP A 25 -11.87 11.23 -12.97
N LYS A 26 -12.08 12.27 -12.17
CA LYS A 26 -11.09 13.31 -11.94
C LYS A 26 -10.56 13.18 -10.52
N THR A 27 -9.25 12.99 -10.39
CA THR A 27 -8.54 13.17 -9.13
C THR A 27 -8.03 14.61 -9.06
N VAL A 28 -7.37 14.98 -7.96
CA VAL A 28 -6.66 16.28 -7.85
C VAL A 28 -5.57 16.43 -8.92
N ARG A 29 -5.06 15.33 -9.49
CA ARG A 29 -3.88 15.32 -10.36
C ARG A 29 -4.13 14.78 -11.78
N ASP A 30 -5.14 13.94 -11.96
CA ASP A 30 -5.31 13.17 -13.20
C ASP A 30 -6.78 13.02 -13.59
N VAL A 31 -7.03 12.84 -14.89
CA VAL A 31 -8.34 12.45 -15.40
C VAL A 31 -8.30 11.07 -16.05
N HIS A 32 -9.15 10.16 -15.58
CA HIS A 32 -9.24 8.80 -16.06
C HIS A 32 -10.54 8.56 -16.81
N LEU A 33 -10.48 7.85 -17.95
CA LEU A 33 -11.65 7.42 -18.70
C LEU A 33 -11.90 5.94 -18.46
N TRP A 34 -13.08 5.60 -17.95
CA TRP A 34 -13.47 4.23 -17.68
C TRP A 34 -14.60 3.80 -18.61
N LYS A 35 -14.46 2.67 -19.29
CA LYS A 35 -15.50 2.07 -20.12
C LYS A 35 -16.13 0.91 -19.36
N LYS A 36 -17.46 0.89 -19.28
CA LYS A 36 -18.19 -0.27 -18.74
C LYS A 36 -18.11 -1.42 -19.73
N ASN A 37 -17.71 -2.61 -19.28
CA ASN A 37 -17.82 -3.81 -20.10
C ASN A 37 -19.29 -4.24 -20.16
N LYS A 38 -19.79 -4.61 -21.34
CA LYS A 38 -21.20 -5.02 -21.50
C LYS A 38 -21.43 -6.48 -21.11
N GLU A 39 -20.38 -7.30 -21.17
CA GLU A 39 -20.46 -8.75 -20.89
C GLU A 39 -20.13 -9.08 -19.43
N TYR A 40 -19.41 -8.18 -18.75
CA TYR A 40 -18.97 -8.36 -17.37
C TYR A 40 -19.35 -7.10 -16.58
N PHE A 41 -19.80 -7.24 -15.33
CA PHE A 41 -20.09 -6.10 -14.44
C PHE A 41 -18.81 -5.40 -13.93
N ASN A 42 -17.83 -5.20 -14.82
CA ASN A 42 -16.56 -4.53 -14.54
C ASN A 42 -16.35 -3.30 -15.45
N PHE A 43 -15.35 -2.51 -15.10
CA PHE A 43 -14.94 -1.31 -15.82
C PHE A 43 -13.47 -1.45 -16.22
N LYS A 44 -13.11 -0.94 -17.39
CA LYS A 44 -11.74 -0.88 -17.88
C LYS A 44 -11.33 0.59 -18.03
N CYS A 45 -10.21 1.00 -17.44
CA CYS A 45 -9.60 2.29 -17.74
C CYS A 45 -9.04 2.25 -19.17
N ILE A 46 -9.46 3.19 -20.01
CA ILE A 46 -9.10 3.28 -21.44
C ILE A 46 -8.28 4.53 -21.78
N GLY A 47 -8.07 5.42 -20.82
CA GLY A 47 -7.24 6.61 -20.98
C GLY A 47 -6.91 7.25 -19.64
N ARG A 48 -5.67 7.72 -19.50
CA ARG A 48 -5.22 8.59 -18.42
C ARG A 48 -4.88 9.95 -18.98
N ASP A 49 -5.13 10.94 -18.15
CA ASP A 49 -4.82 12.34 -18.37
C ASP A 49 -5.33 12.89 -19.70
N ILE A 50 -6.64 12.73 -19.94
CA ILE A 50 -7.34 13.19 -21.16
C ILE A 50 -7.25 14.73 -21.36
N PHE A 51 -6.71 15.46 -20.38
CA PHE A 51 -6.56 16.92 -20.41
C PHE A 51 -5.10 17.37 -20.30
N GLY A 52 -4.13 16.44 -20.27
CA GLY A 52 -2.71 16.77 -20.37
C GLY A 52 -2.37 17.15 -21.81
N ASP A 53 -1.79 18.34 -21.99
CA ASP A 53 -1.41 18.88 -23.30
C ASP A 53 -0.51 17.91 -24.08
N ASP A 54 -0.79 17.82 -25.38
CA ASP A 54 -0.14 16.97 -26.38
C ASP A 54 1.40 17.06 -26.35
N GLU A 55 2.09 16.02 -25.85
CA GLU A 55 3.46 15.70 -26.24
C GLU A 55 3.52 14.37 -27.01
N GLU A 56 3.46 14.52 -28.35
CA GLU A 56 4.00 13.66 -29.41
C GLU A 56 3.74 12.13 -29.36
N ILE A 57 2.56 11.71 -29.82
CA ILE A 57 2.44 10.38 -30.47
C ILE A 57 2.88 10.53 -31.94
N LYS A 58 4.19 10.41 -32.20
CA LYS A 58 4.72 10.25 -33.56
C LYS A 58 4.50 8.81 -34.01
N ASN A 59 3.45 8.60 -34.82
CA ASN A 59 3.32 7.44 -35.68
C ASN A 59 4.42 7.49 -36.76
N SER A 60 5.30 6.50 -36.75
CA SER A 60 6.21 6.22 -37.87
C SER A 60 5.91 4.79 -38.33
N ASP A 61 5.09 4.69 -39.36
CA ASP A 61 5.00 3.51 -40.22
C ASP A 61 6.35 3.36 -40.92
N ASP A 62 7.08 2.28 -40.66
CA ASP A 62 8.06 1.75 -41.61
C ASP A 62 8.22 0.23 -41.41
N GLU A 63 8.04 -0.46 -42.53
CA GLU A 63 8.01 -1.89 -42.80
C GLU A 63 9.19 -2.68 -42.21
N ILE A 64 8.92 -3.70 -41.36
CA ILE A 64 9.85 -4.84 -41.19
C ILE A 64 9.08 -6.16 -41.12
N ASN A 65 9.19 -6.89 -42.23
CA ASN A 65 9.18 -8.34 -42.45
C ASN A 65 8.77 -9.30 -41.31
N ASN A 66 7.75 -10.10 -41.65
CA ASN A 66 7.49 -11.48 -41.24
C ASN A 66 8.67 -12.24 -40.60
N THR A 67 8.55 -12.56 -39.32
CA THR A 67 9.00 -13.83 -38.73
C THR A 67 8.23 -14.14 -37.45
N ASP A 68 7.50 -15.26 -37.50
CA ASP A 68 7.20 -16.23 -36.45
C ASP A 68 6.44 -15.84 -35.16
N HIS A 69 5.17 -16.27 -35.15
CA HIS A 69 4.53 -17.05 -34.10
C HIS A 69 5.18 -17.05 -32.69
N ILE A 70 4.48 -16.47 -31.72
CA ILE A 70 3.78 -17.18 -30.61
C ILE A 70 2.85 -16.16 -29.95
N GLY A 71 1.56 -16.51 -29.88
CA GLY A 71 0.58 -15.73 -29.14
C GLY A 71 0.83 -15.85 -27.65
N ASP A 72 1.06 -14.71 -27.00
CA ASP A 72 0.72 -14.53 -25.59
C ASP A 72 -0.15 -13.29 -25.45
N SER A 73 -1.46 -13.52 -25.58
CA SER A 73 -2.51 -12.54 -25.42
C SER A 73 -2.86 -12.39 -23.93
N SER A 74 -1.93 -11.86 -23.14
CA SER A 74 -2.24 -11.33 -21.81
C SER A 74 -1.98 -9.83 -21.81
N ILE A 75 -3.03 -9.03 -21.99
CA ILE A 75 -2.97 -7.61 -21.66
C ILE A 75 -2.76 -7.56 -20.14
N LYS A 76 -1.51 -7.40 -19.70
CA LYS A 76 -1.18 -7.14 -18.31
C LYS A 76 -1.93 -5.87 -17.89
N THR A 77 -3.02 -6.04 -17.14
CA THR A 77 -3.64 -4.93 -16.43
C THR A 77 -2.75 -4.61 -15.23
N GLU A 78 -2.78 -3.36 -14.75
CA GLU A 78 -2.02 -3.02 -13.55
C GLU A 78 -2.42 -3.86 -12.32
N GLN A 79 -3.69 -4.23 -12.23
CA GLN A 79 -4.17 -5.12 -11.19
C GLN A 79 -3.52 -6.51 -11.30
N ASN A 80 -3.47 -7.07 -12.50
CA ASN A 80 -2.81 -8.37 -12.72
C ASN A 80 -1.30 -8.27 -12.44
N CYS A 81 -0.65 -7.15 -12.77
CA CYS A 81 0.75 -6.91 -12.43
C CYS A 81 0.96 -6.88 -10.91
N LEU A 82 0.11 -6.16 -10.18
CA LEU A 82 0.22 -6.05 -8.72
C LEU A 82 -0.04 -7.39 -8.02
N GLU A 83 -1.04 -8.16 -8.50
CA GLU A 83 -1.32 -9.50 -7.96
C GLU A 83 -0.18 -10.49 -8.22
N THR A 84 0.40 -10.45 -9.42
CA THR A 84 1.57 -11.30 -9.76
C THR A 84 2.79 -10.91 -8.92
N PHE A 85 3.06 -9.61 -8.81
CA PHE A 85 4.10 -9.06 -7.95
C PHE A 85 3.90 -9.47 -6.48
N ALA A 86 2.67 -9.39 -5.95
CA ALA A 86 2.37 -9.78 -4.58
C ALA A 86 2.62 -11.28 -4.32
N GLY A 87 2.28 -12.13 -5.28
CA GLY A 87 2.61 -13.56 -5.23
C GLY A 87 4.12 -13.79 -5.15
N GLU A 88 4.90 -13.16 -6.05
CA GLU A 88 6.35 -13.28 -6.08
C GLU A 88 7.02 -12.76 -4.81
N VAL A 89 6.58 -11.61 -4.28
CA VAL A 89 7.09 -11.07 -3.01
C VAL A 89 6.85 -12.05 -1.86
N LYS A 90 5.64 -12.63 -1.78
CA LYS A 90 5.31 -13.63 -0.77
C LYS A 90 6.19 -14.88 -0.88
N ASP A 91 6.39 -15.38 -2.10
CA ASP A 91 7.20 -16.57 -2.34
C ASP A 91 8.68 -16.32 -1.99
N SER A 92 9.26 -15.18 -2.39
CA SER A 92 10.63 -14.79 -2.02
C SER A 92 10.79 -14.62 -0.51
N MET A 93 9.82 -14.02 0.18
CA MET A 93 9.84 -13.88 1.64
C MET A 93 9.77 -15.25 2.34
N LEU A 94 8.88 -16.15 1.90
CA LEU A 94 8.77 -17.50 2.45
C LEU A 94 10.02 -18.34 2.20
N ALA A 95 10.60 -18.26 1.00
CA ALA A 95 11.86 -18.92 0.68
C ALA A 95 13.01 -18.43 1.58
N THR A 96 13.07 -17.11 1.82
CA THR A 96 14.05 -16.51 2.74
C THR A 96 13.86 -17.04 4.17
N LEU A 97 12.62 -17.14 4.65
CA LEU A 97 12.31 -17.69 5.98
C LEU A 97 12.68 -19.17 6.14
N GLN A 98 12.72 -19.94 5.05
CA GLN A 98 13.11 -21.35 5.04
C GLN A 98 14.63 -21.56 4.96
N SER A 99 15.41 -20.49 4.75
CA SER A 99 16.86 -20.56 4.75
C SER A 99 17.42 -20.86 6.15
N SER A 100 18.69 -21.25 6.23
CA SER A 100 19.36 -21.56 7.50
C SER A 100 19.53 -20.34 8.41
N ASP A 101 19.63 -19.14 7.84
CA ASP A 101 19.78 -17.88 8.57
C ASP A 101 18.95 -16.76 7.93
N PRO A 102 17.63 -16.74 8.16
CA PRO A 102 16.71 -15.85 7.45
C PRO A 102 16.93 -14.35 7.71
N PHE A 103 17.76 -14.02 8.70
CA PHE A 103 18.06 -12.65 9.13
C PHE A 103 19.52 -12.25 8.87
N ASP A 104 20.31 -13.13 8.21
CA ASP A 104 21.64 -12.75 7.77
C ASP A 104 21.59 -11.62 6.74
N ARG A 105 22.62 -10.76 6.76
CA ARG A 105 22.74 -9.62 5.87
C ARG A 105 22.72 -10.01 4.39
N GLY A 106 23.29 -11.15 4.03
CA GLY A 106 23.30 -11.66 2.65
C GLY A 106 21.90 -12.01 2.18
N ASN A 107 21.14 -12.75 2.98
CA ASN A 107 19.76 -13.14 2.68
C ASN A 107 18.83 -11.92 2.58
N ILE A 108 18.95 -10.98 3.52
CA ILE A 108 18.20 -9.72 3.48
C ILE A 108 18.52 -8.92 2.22
N SER A 109 19.81 -8.83 1.85
CA SER A 109 20.22 -8.10 0.64
C SER A 109 19.70 -8.77 -0.64
N SER A 110 19.72 -10.11 -0.70
CA SER A 110 19.15 -10.87 -1.83
C SER A 110 17.65 -10.60 -1.96
N LEU A 111 16.91 -10.68 -0.87
CA LEU A 111 15.46 -10.46 -0.86
C LEU A 111 15.09 -9.05 -1.36
N ILE A 112 15.82 -8.01 -0.94
CA ILE A 112 15.60 -6.64 -1.45
C ILE A 112 15.85 -6.56 -2.97
N LEU A 113 16.88 -7.24 -3.48
CA LEU A 113 17.19 -7.28 -4.91
C LEU A 113 16.11 -8.01 -5.71
N GLU A 114 15.61 -9.14 -5.19
CA GLU A 114 14.53 -9.91 -5.80
C GLU A 114 13.24 -9.09 -5.88
N ILE A 115 12.84 -8.42 -4.80
CA ILE A 115 11.66 -7.55 -4.78
C ILE A 115 11.81 -6.40 -5.78
N ASN A 116 12.97 -5.74 -5.81
CA ASN A 116 13.22 -4.64 -6.75
C ASN A 116 13.27 -5.11 -8.21
N SER A 117 13.78 -6.32 -8.46
CA SER A 117 13.75 -6.93 -9.78
C SER A 117 12.32 -7.22 -10.22
N SER A 118 11.51 -7.84 -9.35
CA SER A 118 10.10 -8.12 -9.60
C SER A 118 9.28 -6.83 -9.84
N LYS A 119 9.54 -5.77 -9.05
CA LYS A 119 8.96 -4.43 -9.25
C LYS A 119 9.20 -3.92 -10.68
N MET A 120 10.42 -4.06 -11.19
CA MET A 120 10.77 -3.61 -12.55
C MET A 120 10.10 -4.47 -13.63
N VAL A 121 10.01 -5.79 -13.43
CA VAL A 121 9.36 -6.72 -14.36
C VAL A 121 7.86 -6.43 -14.51
N HIS A 122 7.19 -6.10 -13.40
CA HIS A 122 5.75 -5.85 -13.38
C HIS A 122 5.36 -4.37 -13.45
N ASN A 123 6.35 -3.47 -13.48
CA ASN A 123 6.18 -2.01 -13.49
C ASN A 123 5.29 -1.50 -12.33
N VAL A 124 5.55 -1.98 -11.11
CA VAL A 124 4.76 -1.62 -9.91
C VAL A 124 5.28 -0.29 -9.32
N HIS A 125 4.35 0.60 -8.99
CA HIS A 125 4.66 1.87 -8.31
C HIS A 125 5.17 1.63 -6.89
N MET A 126 6.01 2.53 -6.36
CA MET A 126 6.62 2.34 -5.03
C MET A 126 5.57 2.13 -3.92
N ASP A 127 4.47 2.86 -3.95
CA ASP A 127 3.36 2.68 -3.01
C ASP A 127 2.81 1.24 -3.03
N GLY A 128 2.68 0.64 -4.22
CA GLY A 128 2.28 -0.76 -4.37
C GLY A 128 3.32 -1.74 -3.81
N VAL A 129 4.62 -1.42 -3.97
CA VAL A 129 5.71 -2.20 -3.36
C VAL A 129 5.62 -2.14 -1.84
N CYS A 130 5.52 -0.94 -1.26
CA CYS A 130 5.44 -0.74 0.19
C CYS A 130 4.24 -1.46 0.79
N LEU A 131 3.03 -1.25 0.23
CA LEU A 131 1.82 -1.92 0.71
C LEU A 131 1.93 -3.44 0.62
N THR A 132 2.47 -3.97 -0.49
CA THR A 132 2.66 -5.42 -0.67
C THR A 132 3.66 -5.98 0.35
N VAL A 133 4.83 -5.35 0.50
CA VAL A 133 5.89 -5.77 1.43
C VAL A 133 5.36 -5.78 2.86
N MET A 134 4.71 -4.72 3.31
CA MET A 134 4.20 -4.63 4.68
C MET A 134 3.05 -5.61 4.91
N THR A 135 2.07 -5.67 4.00
CA THR A 135 0.93 -6.60 4.14
C THR A 135 1.40 -8.05 4.17
N THR A 136 2.32 -8.41 3.27
CA THR A 136 2.90 -9.76 3.22
C THR A 136 3.67 -10.07 4.50
N LEU A 137 4.50 -9.16 4.99
CA LEU A 137 5.25 -9.35 6.24
C LEU A 137 4.31 -9.58 7.45
N LEU A 138 3.26 -8.77 7.57
CA LEU A 138 2.33 -8.84 8.69
C LEU A 138 1.38 -10.05 8.63
N GLN A 139 1.21 -10.67 7.45
CA GLN A 139 0.33 -11.82 7.22
C GLN A 139 1.05 -13.04 6.63
N ILE A 140 2.38 -13.13 6.79
CA ILE A 140 3.18 -14.19 6.17
C ILE A 140 2.80 -15.59 6.68
N GLU A 141 2.35 -15.67 7.94
CA GLU A 141 1.87 -16.87 8.59
C GLU A 141 0.40 -16.68 9.01
N GLU A 142 -0.48 -17.66 8.73
CA GLU A 142 -1.93 -17.52 8.97
C GLU A 142 -2.32 -17.34 10.45
N ASN A 143 -1.59 -18.00 11.35
CA ASN A 143 -1.87 -18.00 12.80
C ASN A 143 -0.72 -17.34 13.57
N ILE A 144 -0.30 -16.17 13.10
CA ILE A 144 0.87 -15.49 13.62
C ILE A 144 0.65 -15.03 15.08
N THR A 145 1.60 -15.38 15.95
CA THR A 145 1.61 -14.93 17.35
C THR A 145 2.41 -13.65 17.49
N TRP A 146 2.18 -12.87 18.56
CA TRP A 146 2.99 -11.67 18.83
C TRP A 146 4.48 -11.98 18.90
N LYS A 147 4.88 -13.07 19.57
CA LYS A 147 6.29 -13.46 19.67
C LYS A 147 6.90 -13.64 18.27
N ARG A 148 6.23 -14.41 17.42
CA ARG A 148 6.70 -14.70 16.06
C ARG A 148 6.73 -13.45 15.17
N LEU A 149 5.68 -12.64 15.23
CA LEU A 149 5.63 -11.38 14.49
C LEU A 149 6.74 -10.42 14.94
N ASN A 150 6.96 -10.31 16.25
CA ASN A 150 8.03 -9.48 16.80
C ASN A 150 9.42 -9.97 16.35
N ASP A 151 9.66 -11.29 16.33
CA ASP A 151 10.92 -11.85 15.82
C ASP A 151 11.13 -11.50 14.34
N LEU A 152 10.08 -11.62 13.52
CA LEU A 152 10.11 -11.27 12.09
C LEU A 152 10.38 -9.78 11.87
N LEU A 153 9.65 -8.90 12.56
CA LEU A 153 9.80 -7.45 12.39
C LEU A 153 11.19 -6.97 12.83
N ASN A 154 11.76 -7.54 13.89
CA ASN A 154 13.11 -7.23 14.33
C ASN A 154 14.17 -7.77 13.36
N GLY A 155 14.03 -9.02 12.93
CA GLY A 155 14.98 -9.65 12.01
C GLY A 155 14.99 -9.00 10.61
N TRP A 156 13.83 -8.55 10.14
CA TRP A 156 13.68 -7.86 8.84
C TRP A 156 13.62 -6.35 8.94
N LYS A 157 14.00 -5.76 10.08
CA LYS A 157 14.11 -4.31 10.24
C LYS A 157 14.90 -3.62 9.11
N PRO A 158 16.01 -4.19 8.57
CA PRO A 158 16.69 -3.57 7.43
C PRO A 158 15.85 -3.53 6.14
N ILE A 159 14.95 -4.49 5.92
CA ILE A 159 13.99 -4.48 4.79
C ILE A 159 12.97 -3.37 5.01
N ILE A 160 12.45 -3.25 6.23
CA ILE A 160 11.49 -2.19 6.59
C ILE A 160 12.15 -0.82 6.34
N LYS A 161 13.36 -0.58 6.88
CA LYS A 161 14.07 0.68 6.65
C LYS A 161 14.43 0.94 5.18
N ASN A 162 14.53 -0.09 4.35
CA ASN A 162 14.77 0.08 2.92
C ASN A 162 13.55 0.68 2.20
N TYR A 163 12.34 0.23 2.52
CA TYR A 163 11.11 0.65 1.84
C TYR A 163 10.33 1.76 2.55
N PHE A 164 10.57 1.98 3.84
CA PHE A 164 9.85 2.92 4.70
C PHE A 164 10.84 3.93 5.30
N ASN A 165 11.29 4.88 4.48
CA ASN A 165 12.38 5.81 4.82
C ASN A 165 12.01 7.29 4.71
N ASP A 166 10.77 7.58 4.33
CA ASP A 166 10.24 8.94 4.22
C ASP A 166 8.83 9.03 4.81
N ASN A 167 8.35 10.27 5.00
CA ASN A 167 7.03 10.52 5.60
C ASN A 167 5.86 9.93 4.81
N HIS A 168 5.99 9.74 3.49
CA HIS A 168 4.92 9.19 2.66
C HIS A 168 4.85 7.66 2.80
N SER A 169 5.98 6.99 2.61
CA SER A 169 6.11 5.54 2.73
C SER A 169 5.73 5.05 4.13
N ILE A 170 6.17 5.74 5.20
CA ILE A 170 5.83 5.40 6.58
C ILE A 170 4.31 5.41 6.81
N LYS A 171 3.56 6.34 6.21
CA LYS A 171 2.08 6.36 6.31
C LYS A 171 1.43 5.13 5.65
N LEU A 172 2.07 4.52 4.64
CA LEU A 172 1.57 3.29 4.02
C LEU A 172 1.63 2.08 4.96
N ILE A 173 2.43 2.12 6.02
CA ILE A 173 2.42 1.08 7.07
C ILE A 173 1.04 1.03 7.73
N LEU A 174 0.51 2.20 8.09
CA LEU A 174 -0.79 2.32 8.75
C LEU A 174 -1.93 1.94 7.81
N VAL A 175 -1.83 2.29 6.52
CA VAL A 175 -2.77 1.84 5.49
C VAL A 175 -2.79 0.31 5.38
N ALA A 176 -1.62 -0.34 5.34
CA ALA A 176 -1.55 -1.81 5.30
C ALA A 176 -2.19 -2.44 6.55
N ILE A 177 -1.96 -1.85 7.74
CA ILE A 177 -2.56 -2.30 8.99
C ILE A 177 -4.09 -2.15 8.98
N GLU A 178 -4.61 -1.02 8.50
CA GLU A 178 -6.05 -0.81 8.33
C GLU A 178 -6.67 -1.88 7.43
N ASP A 179 -6.06 -2.13 6.26
CA ASP A 179 -6.55 -3.12 5.31
C ASP A 179 -6.52 -4.55 5.89
N ILE A 180 -5.50 -4.90 6.67
CA ILE A 180 -5.41 -6.20 7.36
C ILE A 180 -6.56 -6.37 8.35
N VAL A 181 -6.80 -5.36 9.20
CA VAL A 181 -7.84 -5.44 10.23
C VAL A 181 -9.22 -5.42 9.61
N LYS A 182 -9.46 -4.59 8.60
CA LYS A 182 -10.72 -4.56 7.86
C LYS A 182 -11.11 -5.91 7.27
N ASN A 183 -10.12 -6.71 6.85
CA ASN A 183 -10.33 -8.06 6.33
C ASN A 183 -10.37 -9.14 7.44
N ASN A 184 -9.80 -8.86 8.61
CA ASN A 184 -9.78 -9.76 9.77
C ASN A 184 -9.66 -8.99 11.09
N ASP A 185 -10.80 -8.61 11.67
CA ASP A 185 -10.88 -7.84 12.90
C ASP A 185 -10.21 -8.52 14.10
N ALA A 186 -10.06 -9.86 14.07
CA ALA A 186 -9.39 -10.61 15.14
C ALA A 186 -7.90 -10.23 15.29
N LEU A 187 -7.29 -9.67 14.25
CA LEU A 187 -5.90 -9.21 14.27
C LEU A 187 -5.74 -7.80 14.86
N SER A 188 -6.83 -7.07 15.16
CA SER A 188 -6.76 -5.65 15.55
C SER A 188 -5.82 -5.39 16.73
N LYS A 189 -5.99 -6.10 17.84
CA LYS A 189 -5.11 -5.99 19.02
C LYS A 189 -3.64 -6.32 18.72
N LEU A 190 -3.40 -7.24 17.79
CA LEU A 190 -2.05 -7.59 17.38
C LEU A 190 -1.43 -6.45 16.55
N MET A 191 -2.20 -5.87 15.64
CA MET A 191 -1.75 -4.73 14.83
C MET A 191 -1.51 -3.47 15.65
N VAL A 192 -2.30 -3.21 16.70
CA VAL A 192 -2.01 -2.10 17.64
C VAL A 192 -0.65 -2.28 18.32
N LYS A 193 -0.25 -3.53 18.65
CA LYS A 193 1.10 -3.79 19.17
C LYS A 193 2.19 -3.54 18.13
N VAL A 194 1.92 -3.82 16.85
CA VAL A 194 2.85 -3.49 15.75
C VAL A 194 3.04 -1.97 15.64
N ILE A 195 1.95 -1.20 15.69
CA ILE A 195 2.01 0.27 15.66
C ILE A 195 2.87 0.79 16.83
N HIS A 196 2.58 0.33 18.05
CA HIS A 196 3.35 0.72 19.23
C HIS A 196 4.83 0.30 19.14
N MET A 197 5.13 -0.87 18.57
CA MET A 197 6.52 -1.29 18.34
C MET A 197 7.22 -0.38 17.32
N PHE A 198 6.56 -0.03 16.22
CA PHE A 198 7.13 0.92 15.25
C PHE A 198 7.29 2.33 15.80
N TYR A 199 6.47 2.75 16.75
CA TYR A 199 6.71 3.96 17.54
C TYR A 199 8.02 3.84 18.34
N ASN A 200 8.16 2.78 19.15
CA ASN A 200 9.36 2.56 19.98
C ASN A 200 10.67 2.41 19.18
N GLU A 201 10.57 2.07 17.89
CA GLU A 201 11.71 1.88 16.98
C GLU A 201 12.00 3.10 16.10
N ASP A 202 11.38 4.25 16.39
CA ASP A 202 11.47 5.51 15.65
C ASP A 202 11.09 5.38 14.16
N ILE A 203 10.18 4.46 13.83
CA ILE A 203 9.66 4.27 12.46
C ILE A 203 8.38 5.09 12.27
N LEU A 204 7.48 5.07 13.25
CA LEU A 204 6.28 5.91 13.27
C LEU A 204 6.45 7.00 14.33
N SER A 205 6.25 8.26 13.96
CA SER A 205 6.22 9.35 14.94
C SER A 205 4.85 9.47 15.60
N GLU A 206 4.84 10.05 16.79
CA GLU A 206 3.63 10.41 17.53
C GLU A 206 2.60 11.14 16.65
N MET A 207 3.04 12.24 16.01
CA MET A 207 2.20 13.05 15.12
C MET A 207 1.52 12.21 14.03
N VAL A 208 2.24 11.25 13.44
CA VAL A 208 1.69 10.38 12.38
C VAL A 208 0.63 9.43 12.93
N ILE A 209 0.83 8.89 14.14
CA ILE A 209 -0.12 7.98 14.79
C ILE A 209 -1.39 8.73 15.23
N ILE A 210 -1.24 9.93 15.80
CA ILE A 210 -2.37 10.79 16.20
C ILE A 210 -3.19 11.18 14.97
N GLU A 211 -2.54 11.72 13.92
CA GLU A 211 -3.21 12.12 12.67
C GLU A 211 -3.97 10.96 12.03
N TRP A 212 -3.38 9.76 12.07
CA TRP A 212 -3.99 8.53 11.59
C TRP A 212 -5.22 8.13 12.41
N TYR A 213 -5.08 8.08 13.73
CA TYR A 213 -6.15 7.66 14.63
C TYR A 213 -7.39 8.57 14.51
N GLU A 214 -7.18 9.88 14.39
CA GLU A 214 -8.27 10.85 14.23
C GLU A 214 -9.02 10.67 12.91
N LYS A 215 -8.35 10.22 11.85
CA LYS A 215 -8.93 9.95 10.53
C LYS A 215 -9.59 8.58 10.41
N LEU A 216 -9.36 7.66 11.34
CA LEU A 216 -10.04 6.36 11.36
C LEU A 216 -11.55 6.53 11.48
N ALA A 217 -12.29 5.77 10.67
CA ALA A 217 -13.74 5.70 10.78
C ALA A 217 -14.17 5.22 12.18
N GLU A 218 -15.25 5.80 12.71
CA GLU A 218 -15.73 5.53 14.07
C GLU A 218 -16.13 4.07 14.30
N ASP A 219 -16.55 3.37 13.25
CA ASP A 219 -16.91 1.95 13.28
C ASP A 219 -15.72 1.00 13.04
N HIS A 220 -14.53 1.53 12.74
CA HIS A 220 -13.35 0.71 12.49
C HIS A 220 -12.83 0.05 13.77
N LYS A 221 -12.54 -1.26 13.74
CA LYS A 221 -12.11 -2.00 14.94
C LYS A 221 -10.85 -1.42 15.60
N LEU A 222 -9.91 -0.92 14.80
CA LEU A 222 -8.72 -0.21 15.29
C LEU A 222 -9.05 1.05 16.11
N LYS A 223 -10.16 1.75 15.84
CA LYS A 223 -10.56 2.92 16.64
C LYS A 223 -10.74 2.55 18.11
N VAL A 224 -11.38 1.41 18.37
CA VAL A 224 -11.59 0.90 19.73
C VAL A 224 -10.29 0.37 20.34
N ASP A 225 -9.57 -0.49 19.62
CA ASP A 225 -8.42 -1.20 20.19
C ASP A 225 -7.17 -0.30 20.32
N ALA A 226 -7.03 0.75 19.50
CA ALA A 226 -5.93 1.71 19.53
C ALA A 226 -6.17 2.91 20.47
N LYS A 227 -7.38 3.07 21.04
CA LYS A 227 -7.72 4.21 21.92
C LYS A 227 -6.71 4.40 23.05
N VAL A 228 -6.26 3.30 23.67
CA VAL A 228 -5.29 3.34 24.78
C VAL A 228 -3.94 3.87 24.31
N LEU A 229 -3.50 3.52 23.10
CA LEU A 229 -2.26 4.03 22.52
C LEU A 229 -2.39 5.52 22.17
N TYR A 230 -3.51 5.92 21.57
CA TYR A 230 -3.80 7.32 21.27
C TYR A 230 -3.83 8.19 22.53
N ASP A 231 -4.54 7.74 23.57
CA ASP A 231 -4.65 8.48 24.84
C ASP A 231 -3.30 8.64 25.53
N TRP A 232 -2.46 7.61 25.46
CA TRP A 232 -1.12 7.66 26.01
C TRP A 232 -0.24 8.66 25.25
N LEU A 233 -0.26 8.64 23.92
CA LEU A 233 0.49 9.59 23.09
C LEU A 233 0.05 11.05 23.31
N CYS A 234 -1.25 11.31 23.49
CA CYS A 234 -1.74 12.66 23.74
C CYS A 234 -1.39 13.19 25.15
N GLN A 235 -1.18 12.33 26.14
CA GLN A 235 -0.76 12.75 27.47
C GLN A 235 0.68 13.28 27.46
N ASP A 236 1.56 12.60 26.73
CA ASP A 236 2.96 12.99 26.62
C ASP A 236 3.10 14.37 25.93
N THR A 237 2.21 14.70 24.98
CA THR A 237 2.18 16.03 24.34
C THR A 237 1.74 17.15 25.30
N GLU A 238 0.78 16.89 26.20
CA GLU A 238 0.27 17.92 27.14
C GLU A 238 1.26 18.24 28.26
N GLU A 239 2.13 17.30 28.66
CA GLU A 239 3.13 17.53 29.71
C GLU A 239 4.35 18.35 29.23
N GLU A 240 4.66 18.36 27.92
CA GLU A 240 5.78 19.14 27.37
C GLU A 240 5.50 20.65 27.31
N ASP A 241 4.24 21.05 27.06
CA ASP A 241 3.84 22.47 26.95
C ASP A 241 3.72 23.20 28.31
N ASP A 242 3.64 22.49 29.43
CA ASP A 242 3.43 23.06 30.78
C ASP A 242 4.75 23.33 31.55
N SER A 243 5.91 23.19 30.88
CA SER A 243 7.23 23.19 31.53
C SER A 243 8.10 24.46 31.37
N ASP A 244 7.55 25.56 30.81
CA ASP A 244 8.33 26.74 30.40
C ASP A 244 7.97 28.09 31.10
N ASP A 245 7.28 28.09 32.26
CA ASP A 245 6.85 29.35 32.92
C ASP A 245 7.15 29.41 34.45
N GLU A 246 8.42 29.26 34.87
CA GLU A 246 8.89 29.68 36.20
C GLU A 246 10.34 30.23 36.17
N ASN A 247 10.52 31.53 35.85
CA ASN A 247 11.53 32.43 36.45
C ASN A 247 11.40 33.90 36.00
#